data_AF-A0A4Q2YS76-F1
#
_entry.id   AF-A0A4Q2YS76-F1
#
_cell.length_a   1.000
_cell.length_b   1.000
_cell.length_c   1.000
_cell.angle_alpha   90.00
_cell.angle_beta   90.00
_cell.angle_gamma   90.00
#
_symmetry.space_group_name_H-M   'P 1'
#
loop_
_entity.id
_entity.type
_entity.pdbx_description
1 polymer ?
#
loop_
_entity_poly.entity_id
_entity_poly.type
_entity_poly.pdbx_seq_one_letter_code
_entity_poly.pdbx_strand_id
1 'polypeptide(L)'
;MMVLTKRQTQGWGDTIYTGSEIADGTRPDDATIARGMAAWHKWMADHAASVVVAGGPLGKTKRVGKDGISDIRNRMTGFIVVKADSHEAAARLFEGHPHFSIFPGDSVEVMPCLPVPGAPQ
;
A
#
# COMPACT_ATOMS: atom_id res chain seq x y z
N MET A 1 -5.62 2.24 -2.91
CA MET A 1 -7.04 1.83 -2.96
C MET A 1 -7.08 0.34 -2.74
N MET A 2 -7.82 -0.16 -1.74
CA MET A 2 -7.44 -1.28 -0.84
C MET A 2 -6.26 -0.84 0.10
N VAL A 3 -5.84 -1.47 1.21
CA VAL A 3 -6.10 -2.74 1.97
C VAL A 3 -7.59 -2.83 2.28
N LEU A 4 -8.35 -3.89 2.50
CA LEU A 4 -8.11 -5.33 2.62
C LEU A 4 -7.29 -5.78 3.84
N THR A 5 -7.87 -5.98 5.03
CA THR A 5 -7.29 -6.78 6.16
C THR A 5 -8.29 -7.81 6.73
N LYS A 6 -7.86 -9.04 7.03
CA LYS A 6 -8.70 -10.15 7.50
C LYS A 6 -8.28 -10.69 8.88
N ARG A 7 -9.25 -10.80 9.78
CA ARG A 7 -9.11 -11.51 11.07
C ARG A 7 -8.93 -13.02 10.82
N GLN A 8 -8.34 -13.76 11.75
CA GLN A 8 -7.98 -15.17 11.55
C GLN A 8 -9.17 -16.09 11.21
N THR A 9 -9.32 -16.46 9.93
CA THR A 9 -9.39 -17.84 9.40
C THR A 9 -9.50 -17.81 7.87
N GLN A 10 -8.88 -18.79 7.20
CA GLN A 10 -8.89 -19.05 5.74
C GLN A 10 -8.42 -17.93 4.79
N GLY A 11 -7.92 -18.34 3.61
CA GLY A 11 -8.14 -17.66 2.33
C GLY A 11 -7.42 -16.32 2.07
N TRP A 12 -6.67 -16.29 0.97
CA TRP A 12 -5.90 -15.14 0.47
C TRP A 12 -6.62 -13.79 0.44
N GLY A 13 -5.84 -12.75 0.77
CA GLY A 13 -6.03 -11.37 0.32
C GLY A 13 -4.93 -10.45 0.88
N ASP A 14 -5.12 -9.14 0.71
CA ASP A 14 -4.99 -8.13 1.79
C ASP A 14 -4.09 -6.89 1.62
N THR A 15 -4.24 -6.17 0.50
CA THR A 15 -3.28 -5.25 -0.20
C THR A 15 -3.45 -3.71 -0.01
N ILE A 16 -2.52 -2.99 0.65
CA ILE A 16 -2.50 -1.51 0.92
C ILE A 16 -1.83 -0.67 -0.16
N TYR A 17 -2.03 0.66 -0.17
CA TYR A 17 -1.38 1.57 -1.15
C TYR A 17 -0.97 2.94 -0.58
N THR A 18 0.13 3.47 -1.11
CA THR A 18 0.67 4.80 -0.85
C THR A 18 0.24 5.81 -1.92
N GLY A 19 -0.15 7.01 -1.50
CA GLY A 19 -0.69 8.07 -2.36
C GLY A 19 0.24 9.28 -2.50
N SER A 20 0.50 9.69 -3.74
CA SER A 20 0.69 11.10 -4.14
C SER A 20 0.84 11.27 -5.65
N GLU A 21 0.95 12.52 -6.08
CA GLU A 21 1.75 12.86 -7.26
C GLU A 21 3.20 13.10 -6.82
N ILE A 22 4.18 12.64 -7.61
CA ILE A 22 5.52 13.23 -7.55
C ILE A 22 5.39 14.70 -7.97
N ALA A 23 5.50 15.62 -7.00
CA ALA A 23 5.48 17.05 -7.26
C ALA A 23 6.54 17.40 -8.32
N ASP A 24 6.13 18.13 -9.35
CA ASP A 24 6.85 18.49 -10.59
C ASP A 24 7.46 17.34 -11.44
N GLY A 25 7.64 16.14 -10.88
CA GLY A 25 8.23 14.98 -11.54
C GLY A 25 9.72 14.76 -11.24
N THR A 26 10.35 15.63 -10.44
CA THR A 26 11.75 15.48 -10.04
C THR A 26 11.96 14.28 -9.12
N ARG A 27 12.96 13.45 -9.47
CA ARG A 27 13.45 12.36 -8.61
C ARG A 27 14.06 12.97 -7.33
N PRO A 28 13.69 12.50 -6.12
CA PRO A 28 14.36 12.89 -4.87
C PRO A 28 15.87 12.63 -4.93
N ASP A 29 16.66 13.46 -4.26
CA ASP A 29 18.12 13.30 -4.23
C ASP A 29 18.54 11.96 -3.59
N ASP A 30 19.76 11.51 -3.89
CA ASP A 30 20.24 10.18 -3.47
C ASP A 30 20.38 10.03 -1.94
N ALA A 31 20.56 11.12 -1.19
CA ALA A 31 20.56 11.08 0.27
C ALA A 31 19.14 10.90 0.82
N THR A 32 18.14 11.53 0.20
CA THR A 32 16.72 11.36 0.50
C THR A 32 16.23 9.95 0.11
N ILE A 33 16.67 9.41 -1.03
CA ILE A 33 16.43 8.01 -1.43
C ILE A 33 17.06 7.05 -0.40
N ALA A 34 18.34 7.22 -0.05
CA ALA A 34 19.01 6.37 0.92
C ALA A 34 18.33 6.39 2.30
N ARG A 35 17.96 7.58 2.80
CA ARG A 35 17.19 7.76 4.05
C ARG A 35 15.82 7.09 3.99
N GLY A 36 15.06 7.33 2.92
CA GLY A 36 13.72 6.78 2.75
C GLY A 36 13.72 5.25 2.64
N MET A 37 14.67 4.69 1.90
CA MET A 37 14.86 3.24 1.81
C MET A 37 15.35 2.63 3.12
N ALA A 38 16.23 3.29 3.88
CA ALA A 38 16.66 2.79 5.19
C ALA A 38 15.49 2.78 6.20
N ALA A 39 14.70 3.85 6.24
CA ALA A 39 13.49 3.93 7.07
C ALA A 39 12.43 2.89 6.65
N TRP A 40 12.27 2.64 5.34
CA TRP A 40 11.34 1.62 4.84
C TRP A 40 11.79 0.20 5.20
N HIS A 41 13.08 -0.13 5.06
CA HIS A 41 13.60 -1.42 5.52
C HIS A 41 13.45 -1.60 7.04
N LYS A 42 13.63 -0.53 7.84
CA LYS A 42 13.36 -0.58 9.29
C LYS A 42 11.89 -0.88 9.56
N TRP A 43 10.97 -0.15 8.93
CA TRP A 43 9.53 -0.36 9.06
C TRP A 43 9.11 -1.79 8.65
N MET A 44 9.65 -2.31 7.54
CA MET A 44 9.46 -3.70 7.12
C MET A 44 9.92 -4.73 8.16
N ALA A 45 11.01 -4.45 8.89
CA ALA A 45 11.52 -5.32 9.95
C ALA A 45 10.69 -5.19 11.25
N ASP A 46 10.37 -3.97 11.66
CA ASP A 46 9.57 -3.66 12.86
C ASP A 46 8.17 -4.31 12.80
N HIS A 47 7.57 -4.33 11.60
CA HIS A 47 6.21 -4.83 11.37
C HIS A 47 6.17 -6.20 10.65
N ALA A 48 7.29 -6.91 10.56
CA ALA A 48 7.41 -8.16 9.79
C ALA A 48 6.35 -9.22 10.13
N ALA A 49 5.93 -9.32 11.40
CA ALA A 49 4.90 -10.26 11.85
C ALA A 49 3.47 -9.88 11.40
N SER A 50 3.25 -8.62 11.01
CA SER A 50 1.99 -8.13 10.43
C SER A 50 1.98 -8.18 8.89
N VAL A 51 3.15 -8.26 8.23
CA VAL A 51 3.24 -8.34 6.77
C VAL A 51 2.89 -9.75 6.28
N VAL A 52 1.91 -9.85 5.39
CA VAL A 52 1.46 -11.12 4.78
C VAL A 52 1.98 -11.27 3.35
N VAL A 53 2.20 -10.17 2.62
CA VAL A 53 2.92 -10.12 1.34
C VAL A 53 3.66 -8.79 1.27
N ALA A 54 4.99 -8.80 1.09
CA ALA A 54 5.81 -7.59 1.07
C ALA A 54 5.46 -6.60 -0.06
N GLY A 55 4.83 -7.07 -1.14
CA GLY A 55 4.34 -6.25 -2.25
C GLY A 55 5.45 -5.60 -3.07
N GLY A 56 5.27 -4.34 -3.46
CA GLY A 56 6.23 -3.61 -4.29
C GLY A 56 5.66 -2.36 -4.99
N PRO A 57 6.50 -1.64 -5.77
CA PRO A 57 6.11 -0.47 -6.54
C PRO A 57 5.18 -0.81 -7.72
N LEU A 58 4.41 0.17 -8.19
CA LEU A 58 3.38 0.00 -9.23
C LEU A 58 3.74 0.70 -10.55
N GLY A 59 3.21 0.15 -11.64
CA GLY A 59 3.42 0.64 -13.01
C GLY A 59 2.26 1.46 -13.57
N LYS A 60 2.32 1.75 -14.87
CA LYS A 60 1.27 2.46 -15.62
C LYS A 60 -0.07 1.69 -15.52
N THR A 61 -1.14 2.39 -15.15
CA THR A 61 -2.45 1.77 -14.93
C THR A 61 -3.24 1.66 -16.24
N LYS A 62 -3.72 0.45 -16.55
CA LYS A 62 -4.80 0.23 -17.54
C LYS A 62 -6.16 0.28 -16.84
N ARG A 63 -7.13 0.95 -17.44
CA ARG A 63 -8.56 0.78 -17.16
C ARG A 63 -9.12 -0.26 -18.13
N VAL A 64 -9.98 -1.15 -17.64
CA VAL A 64 -10.78 -2.08 -18.43
C VAL A 64 -12.25 -1.80 -18.14
N GLY A 65 -13.10 -1.77 -19.15
CA GLY A 65 -14.53 -1.49 -19.00
C GLY A 65 -15.34 -1.89 -20.24
N LYS A 66 -16.63 -1.50 -20.27
CA LYS A 66 -17.52 -1.76 -21.40
C LYS A 66 -17.00 -1.18 -22.71
N ASP A 67 -16.32 -0.03 -22.62
CA ASP A 67 -15.77 0.74 -23.72
C ASP A 67 -14.36 0.30 -24.14
N GLY A 68 -13.90 -0.88 -23.65
CA GLY A 68 -12.61 -1.48 -23.98
C GLY A 68 -11.52 -1.25 -22.92
N ILE A 69 -10.27 -1.09 -23.39
CA ILE A 69 -9.07 -0.94 -22.56
C ILE A 69 -8.40 0.40 -22.88
N SER A 70 -8.07 1.19 -21.86
CA SER A 70 -7.40 2.49 -21.99
C SER A 70 -6.31 2.69 -20.95
N ASP A 71 -5.32 3.55 -21.23
CA ASP A 71 -4.37 4.02 -20.23
C ASP A 71 -5.00 5.12 -19.37
N ILE A 72 -4.79 5.04 -18.05
CA ILE A 72 -5.22 6.06 -17.09
C ILE A 72 -4.09 6.40 -16.11
N ARG A 73 -4.28 7.49 -15.34
CA ARG A 73 -3.45 7.85 -14.19
C ARG A 73 -4.28 7.77 -12.90
N ASN A 74 -3.62 7.41 -11.81
CA ASN A 74 -4.11 7.46 -10.44
C ASN A 74 -2.93 7.83 -9.51
N ARG A 75 -3.16 7.95 -8.20
CA ARG A 75 -2.11 8.30 -7.20
C ARG A 75 -1.35 7.09 -6.65
N MET A 76 -1.56 5.88 -7.19
CA MET A 76 -1.13 4.62 -6.56
C MET A 76 0.32 4.29 -6.92
N THR A 77 1.24 4.43 -5.95
CA THR A 77 2.70 4.35 -6.17
C THR A 77 3.32 2.99 -5.82
N GLY A 78 2.78 2.30 -4.81
CA GLY A 78 3.23 0.98 -4.37
C GLY A 78 2.18 0.27 -3.55
N PHE A 79 2.44 -0.99 -3.19
CA PHE A 79 1.55 -1.80 -2.34
C PHE A 79 2.28 -2.70 -1.35
N ILE A 80 1.61 -3.06 -0.24
CA ILE A 80 2.03 -4.11 0.70
C ILE A 80 0.80 -4.74 1.38
N VAL A 81 0.81 -6.04 1.66
CA VAL A 81 -0.30 -6.75 2.33
C VAL A 81 -0.05 -6.86 3.84
N VAL A 82 -1.00 -6.46 4.68
CA VAL A 82 -0.88 -6.51 6.16
C VAL A 82 -2.09 -7.13 6.88
N LYS A 83 -1.84 -7.64 8.08
CA LYS A 83 -2.83 -8.22 8.99
C LYS A 83 -2.76 -7.54 10.36
N ALA A 84 -3.93 -7.17 10.88
CA ALA A 84 -4.14 -6.66 12.24
C ALA A 84 -5.53 -7.07 12.75
N ASP A 85 -5.79 -6.87 14.04
CA ASP A 85 -7.06 -7.30 14.67
C ASP A 85 -8.27 -6.42 14.30
N SER A 86 -8.00 -5.18 13.85
CA SER A 86 -8.99 -4.23 13.33
C SER A 86 -8.39 -3.37 12.21
N HIS A 87 -9.27 -2.74 11.42
CA HIS A 87 -8.90 -1.78 10.37
C HIS A 87 -8.16 -0.56 10.96
N GLU A 88 -8.59 -0.06 12.13
CA GLU A 88 -7.86 0.94 12.91
C GLU A 88 -6.44 0.48 13.26
N ALA A 89 -6.28 -0.73 13.81
CA ALA A 89 -4.96 -1.27 14.16
C ALA A 89 -4.07 -1.43 12.91
N ALA A 90 -4.65 -1.76 11.75
CA ALA A 90 -3.92 -1.77 10.49
C ALA A 90 -3.47 -0.36 10.05
N ALA A 91 -4.32 0.66 10.22
CA ALA A 91 -3.96 2.04 9.90
C ALA A 91 -2.82 2.57 10.79
N ARG A 92 -2.83 2.23 12.09
CA ARG A 92 -1.76 2.62 13.03
C ARG A 92 -0.37 2.08 12.68
N LEU A 93 -0.28 0.96 11.95
CA LEU A 93 1.01 0.46 11.42
C LEU A 93 1.69 1.47 10.48
N PHE A 94 0.94 2.41 9.88
CA PHE A 94 1.48 3.37 8.91
C PHE A 94 1.63 4.79 9.46
N GLU A 95 1.44 5.01 10.77
CA GLU A 95 1.74 6.30 11.41
C GLU A 95 3.21 6.68 11.18
N GLY A 96 3.45 7.83 10.55
CA GLY A 96 4.80 8.32 10.22
C GLY A 96 5.54 7.56 9.11
N HIS A 97 4.87 6.70 8.34
CA HIS A 97 5.49 5.86 7.30
C HIS A 97 6.32 6.67 6.27
N PRO A 98 7.55 6.23 5.91
CA PRO A 98 8.52 6.99 5.10
C PRO A 98 8.02 7.48 3.74
N HIS A 99 6.93 6.92 3.21
CA HIS A 99 6.32 7.42 1.98
C HIS A 99 5.82 8.86 2.09
N PHE A 100 5.36 9.32 3.26
CA PHE A 100 4.90 10.71 3.46
C PHE A 100 5.68 11.48 4.55
N SER A 101 6.62 10.84 5.25
CA SER A 101 7.52 11.49 6.21
C SER A 101 8.95 11.73 5.68
N ILE A 102 9.31 11.18 4.51
CA ILE A 102 10.62 11.36 3.86
C ILE A 102 10.49 11.53 2.34
N PHE A 103 9.69 10.68 1.68
CA PHE A 103 9.36 10.80 0.25
C PHE A 103 8.21 11.79 0.02
N PRO A 104 7.99 12.28 -1.23
CA PRO A 104 6.91 13.22 -1.56
C PRO A 104 5.50 12.56 -1.64
N GLY A 105 5.23 11.55 -0.80
CA GLY A 105 3.88 11.05 -0.56
C GLY A 105 3.07 12.02 0.30
N ASP A 106 1.74 11.98 0.17
CA ASP A 106 0.82 12.71 1.04
C ASP A 106 0.15 11.79 2.08
N SER A 107 -0.01 10.50 1.76
CA SER A 107 -0.83 9.59 2.56
C SER A 107 -0.57 8.10 2.30
N VAL A 108 -1.17 7.26 3.16
CA VAL A 108 -1.41 5.84 2.91
C VAL A 108 -2.92 5.61 2.97
N GLU A 109 -3.48 4.95 1.96
CA GLU A 109 -4.90 4.60 1.90
C GLU A 109 -5.14 3.23 2.56
N VAL A 110 -6.04 3.18 3.55
CA VAL A 110 -6.35 1.99 4.35
C VAL A 110 -7.86 1.71 4.35
N MET A 111 -8.31 0.53 3.95
CA MET A 111 -9.70 0.06 4.02
C MET A 111 -9.75 -1.42 4.56
N PRO A 112 -10.87 -2.15 4.69
CA PRO A 112 -10.89 -3.53 5.23
C PRO A 112 -11.01 -4.61 4.14
N CYS A 113 -10.85 -5.90 4.46
CA CYS A 113 -11.07 -6.99 3.49
C CYS A 113 -12.47 -7.55 3.65
N LEU A 114 -13.22 -7.51 2.55
CA LEU A 114 -14.54 -8.09 2.50
C LEU A 114 -14.40 -9.50 1.90
N PRO A 115 -14.88 -10.56 2.58
CA PRO A 115 -14.87 -11.90 2.01
C PRO A 115 -15.67 -11.88 0.70
N VAL A 116 -15.24 -12.66 -0.28
CA VAL A 116 -15.92 -12.77 -1.58
C VAL A 116 -17.39 -13.14 -1.34
N PRO A 117 -18.37 -12.35 -1.80
CA PRO A 117 -19.78 -12.61 -1.55
C PRO A 117 -20.19 -14.01 -2.02
N GLY A 118 -20.73 -14.82 -1.10
CA GLY A 118 -21.15 -16.20 -1.38
C GLY A 118 -20.03 -17.25 -1.38
N ALA A 119 -18.78 -16.89 -1.04
CA ALA A 119 -17.74 -17.88 -0.80
C ALA A 119 -18.02 -18.72 0.48
N PRO A 120 -17.57 -19.99 0.53
CA PRO A 120 -17.56 -20.77 1.77
C PRO A 120 -16.79 -20.06 2.91
N GLN A 121 -17.20 -20.35 4.15
CA GLN A 121 -16.61 -19.82 5.39
C GLN A 121 -15.47 -20.71 5.91
#